data_AF-A0A9W9TVQ8-F1
#
_entry.id   AF-A0A9W9TVQ8-F1
#
_cell.length_a   1.000
_cell.length_b   1.000
_cell.length_c   1.000
_cell.angle_alpha   90.00
_cell.angle_beta   90.00
_cell.angle_gamma   90.00
#
_symmetry.space_group_name_H-M   'P 1'
#
loop_
_entity.id
_entity.type
_entity.pdbx_description
1 polymer ?
#
loop_
_entity_poly.entity_id
_entity_poly.type
_entity_poly.pdbx_seq_one_letter_code
_entity_poly.pdbx_strand_id
1 'polypeptide(L)'
;MAFGWGESDDAHRKVYGGEKHEGKFSHELLAGAASFAGMKAFEDHQRKEGKTVKHAFAKEALMGLVGAEVDKLAETKGMDEVDRIKAHEHAKKNAHHMYEEHYERGHGAEEYNPSRYGPPPQFDGPRRW
;
A
#
# COMPACT_ATOMS: atom_id res chain seq x y z
N MET A 1 10.75 -11.81 -0.77
CA MET A 1 11.02 -10.70 0.17
C MET A 1 9.84 -9.74 0.09
N ALA A 2 9.51 -9.02 1.17
CA ALA A 2 8.49 -7.96 1.11
C ALA A 2 9.13 -6.68 0.56
N PHE A 3 8.45 -5.98 -0.34
CA PHE A 3 8.82 -4.62 -0.74
C PHE A 3 8.58 -3.68 0.45
N GLY A 4 9.56 -2.81 0.71
CA GLY A 4 9.41 -1.73 1.68
C GLY A 4 8.76 -0.51 1.02
N TRP A 5 8.85 0.62 1.71
CA TRP A 5 8.29 1.88 1.24
C TRP A 5 8.86 2.34 -0.11
N GLY A 6 10.18 2.23 -0.31
CA GLY A 6 10.84 2.71 -1.52
C GLY A 6 10.47 1.90 -2.77
N GLU A 7 10.50 0.58 -2.67
CA GLU A 7 10.13 -0.30 -3.77
C GLU A 7 8.63 -0.23 -4.09
N SER A 8 7.78 -0.09 -3.06
CA SER A 8 6.33 0.05 -3.25
C SER A 8 5.96 1.38 -3.91
N ASP A 9 6.61 2.49 -3.54
CA ASP A 9 6.46 3.78 -4.23
C ASP A 9 6.90 3.69 -5.70
N ASP A 10 8.09 3.14 -5.97
CA ASP A 10 8.59 3.02 -7.34
C ASP A 10 7.69 2.13 -8.21
N ALA A 11 7.20 1.04 -7.64
CA ALA A 11 6.23 0.17 -8.28
C ALA A 11 4.92 0.92 -8.59
N HIS A 12 4.39 1.67 -7.63
CA HIS A 12 3.20 2.49 -7.83
C HIS A 12 3.40 3.51 -8.95
N ARG A 13 4.54 4.22 -8.96
CA ARG A 13 4.89 5.18 -10.02
C ARG A 13 4.95 4.53 -11.40
N LYS A 14 5.52 3.33 -11.53
CA LYS A 14 5.59 2.60 -12.81
C LYS A 14 4.22 2.15 -13.31
N VAL A 15 3.35 1.69 -12.39
CA VAL A 15 2.03 1.16 -12.74
C VAL A 15 1.03 2.28 -13.07
N TYR A 16 1.15 3.42 -12.39
CA TYR A 16 0.23 4.56 -12.48
C TYR A 16 0.76 5.75 -13.30
N GLY A 17 2.06 5.82 -13.58
CA GLY A 17 2.72 6.97 -14.19
C GLY A 17 2.43 7.22 -15.68
N GLY A 18 1.57 6.42 -16.30
CA GLY A 18 1.12 6.63 -17.68
C GLY A 18 2.16 6.29 -18.76
N GLU A 19 3.33 5.76 -18.38
CA GLU A 19 4.29 5.23 -19.35
C GLU A 19 3.66 4.02 -20.07
N LYS A 20 3.65 4.05 -21.41
CA LYS A 20 3.22 2.91 -22.21
C LYS A 20 4.23 1.78 -22.01
N HIS A 21 3.83 0.79 -21.23
CA HIS A 21 4.60 -0.45 -21.08
C HIS A 21 4.16 -1.44 -22.15
N GLU A 22 5.10 -1.92 -22.97
CA GLU A 22 4.81 -2.88 -24.05
C GLU A 22 4.66 -4.33 -23.57
N GLY A 23 5.07 -4.63 -22.33
CA GLY A 23 4.98 -5.96 -21.70
C GLY A 23 3.98 -6.06 -20.54
N LYS A 24 3.72 -7.30 -20.08
CA LYS A 24 2.96 -7.53 -18.84
C LYS A 24 3.79 -7.09 -17.62
N PHE A 25 3.13 -6.50 -16.63
CA PHE A 25 3.74 -6.23 -15.34
C PHE A 25 3.85 -7.52 -14.51
N SER A 26 4.89 -7.66 -13.70
CA SER A 26 5.02 -8.80 -12.78
C SER A 26 4.05 -8.67 -11.60
N HIS A 27 3.68 -9.80 -11.00
CA HIS A 27 2.85 -9.81 -9.79
C HIS A 27 3.53 -9.07 -8.62
N GLU A 28 4.86 -9.09 -8.52
CA GLU A 28 5.59 -8.35 -7.49
C GLU A 28 5.49 -6.83 -7.69
N LEU A 29 5.59 -6.36 -8.95
CA LEU A 29 5.45 -4.95 -9.26
C LEU A 29 4.01 -4.48 -8.99
N LEU A 30 3.02 -5.24 -9.43
CA LEU A 30 1.62 -4.91 -9.17
C LEU A 30 1.27 -5.03 -7.68
N ALA A 31 1.88 -5.97 -6.95
CA ALA A 31 1.76 -6.07 -5.51
C ALA A 31 2.33 -4.85 -4.79
N GLY A 32 3.52 -4.39 -5.17
CA GLY A 32 4.14 -3.18 -4.64
C GLY A 32 3.25 -1.94 -4.87
N ALA A 33 2.74 -1.79 -6.09
CA ALA A 33 1.82 -0.73 -6.44
C ALA A 33 0.52 -0.77 -5.60
N ALA A 34 -0.09 -1.95 -5.48
CA ALA A 34 -1.31 -2.13 -4.69
C ALA A 34 -1.09 -1.86 -3.20
N SER A 35 0.03 -2.32 -2.64
CA SER A 35 0.34 -2.07 -1.23
C SER A 35 0.55 -0.59 -0.95
N PHE A 36 1.21 0.14 -1.85
CA PHE A 36 1.42 1.58 -1.69
C PHE A 36 0.10 2.36 -1.79
N ALA A 37 -0.71 2.07 -2.81
CA ALA A 37 -2.02 2.69 -3.00
C ALA A 37 -2.97 2.38 -1.82
N GLY A 38 -2.96 1.14 -1.32
CA GLY A 38 -3.74 0.76 -0.13
C GLY A 38 -3.31 1.49 1.13
N MET A 39 -2.01 1.62 1.38
CA MET A 39 -1.47 2.43 2.49
C MET A 39 -1.91 3.89 2.39
N LYS A 40 -1.83 4.48 1.18
CA LYS A 40 -2.23 5.87 0.93
C LYS A 40 -3.73 6.07 1.17
N ALA A 41 -4.57 5.18 0.64
CA ALA A 41 -6.01 5.25 0.84
C ALA A 41 -6.41 5.12 2.32
N PHE A 42 -5.74 4.23 3.07
CA PHE A 42 -5.93 4.11 4.51
C PHE A 42 -5.54 5.41 5.24
N GLU A 43 -4.35 5.94 4.95
CA GLU A 43 -3.87 7.19 5.56
C GLU A 43 -4.80 8.38 5.29
N ASP A 44 -5.19 8.57 4.05
CA ASP A 44 -6.05 9.70 3.66
C ASP A 44 -7.42 9.59 4.32
N HIS A 45 -8.00 8.39 4.38
CA HIS A 45 -9.26 8.14 5.06
C HIS A 45 -9.16 8.45 6.56
N GLN A 46 -8.20 7.83 7.25
CA GLN A 46 -8.05 8.00 8.69
C GLN A 46 -7.70 9.44 9.09
N ARG A 47 -6.87 10.14 8.31
CA ARG A 47 -6.54 11.56 8.57
C ARG A 47 -7.71 12.48 8.32
N LYS A 48 -8.56 12.19 7.34
CA LYS A 48 -9.81 12.91 7.11
C LYS A 48 -10.79 12.71 8.26
N GLU A 49 -10.88 11.51 8.82
CA GLU A 49 -11.74 11.23 9.97
C GLU A 49 -11.16 11.73 11.30
N GLY A 50 -9.84 11.77 11.45
CA GLY A 50 -9.16 12.19 12.67
C GLY A 50 -9.29 11.19 13.83
N LYS A 51 -9.71 9.95 13.57
CA LYS A 51 -9.98 8.95 14.61
C LYS A 51 -8.76 8.09 14.92
N THR A 52 -8.55 7.89 16.21
CA THR A 52 -7.62 6.89 16.73
C THR A 52 -8.23 5.50 16.66
N VAL A 53 -7.46 4.51 16.20
CA VAL A 53 -7.91 3.12 16.09
C VAL A 53 -6.82 2.15 16.54
N LYS A 54 -7.23 0.98 17.03
CA LYS A 54 -6.30 -0.09 17.40
C LYS A 54 -5.54 -0.61 16.17
N HIS A 55 -4.27 -0.99 16.34
CA HIS A 55 -3.45 -1.53 15.25
C HIS A 55 -4.08 -2.74 14.55
N ALA A 56 -4.76 -3.61 15.29
CA ALA A 56 -5.47 -4.75 14.70
C ALA A 56 -6.53 -4.32 13.67
N PHE A 57 -7.35 -3.33 14.02
CA PHE A 57 -8.37 -2.78 13.11
C PHE A 57 -7.72 -2.04 11.94
N ALA A 58 -6.69 -1.23 12.21
CA ALA A 58 -5.96 -0.53 11.16
C ALA A 58 -5.38 -1.49 10.12
N LYS A 59 -4.71 -2.56 10.56
CA LYS A 59 -4.15 -3.59 9.68
C LYS A 59 -5.25 -4.29 8.88
N GLU A 60 -6.36 -4.65 9.50
CA GLU A 60 -7.48 -5.31 8.80
C GLU A 60 -8.09 -4.40 7.72
N ALA A 61 -8.40 -3.15 8.05
CA ALA A 61 -8.91 -2.16 7.10
C ALA A 61 -7.93 -1.94 5.93
N LEU A 62 -6.64 -1.81 6.24
CA LEU A 62 -5.57 -1.71 5.26
C LEU A 62 -5.52 -2.94 4.35
N MET A 63 -5.55 -4.16 4.90
CA MET A 63 -5.54 -5.39 4.08
C MET A 63 -6.74 -5.47 3.13
N GLY A 64 -7.91 -4.96 3.55
CA GLY A 64 -9.09 -4.85 2.70
C GLY A 64 -8.86 -3.92 1.51
N LEU A 65 -8.32 -2.72 1.76
CA LEU A 65 -7.98 -1.74 0.73
C LEU A 65 -6.94 -2.28 -0.26
N VAL A 66 -5.89 -2.92 0.26
CA VAL A 66 -4.83 -3.54 -0.56
C VAL A 66 -5.40 -4.65 -1.43
N GLY A 67 -6.27 -5.50 -0.89
CA GLY A 67 -6.89 -6.58 -1.66
C GLY A 67 -7.75 -6.06 -2.81
N ALA A 68 -8.59 -5.05 -2.55
CA ALA A 68 -9.40 -4.41 -3.58
C ALA A 68 -8.54 -3.77 -4.68
N GLU A 69 -7.40 -3.19 -4.30
CA GLU A 69 -6.48 -2.57 -5.25
C GLU A 69 -5.76 -3.62 -6.12
N VAL A 70 -5.38 -4.77 -5.55
CA VAL A 70 -4.84 -5.90 -6.34
C VAL A 70 -5.87 -6.38 -7.35
N ASP A 71 -7.13 -6.52 -6.97
CA ASP A 71 -8.20 -6.97 -7.88
C ASP A 71 -8.39 -6.01 -9.05
N LYS A 72 -8.47 -4.70 -8.78
CA LYS A 72 -8.50 -3.65 -9.80
C LYS A 72 -7.29 -3.71 -10.73
N LEU A 73 -6.08 -3.90 -10.20
CA LEU A 73 -4.87 -4.01 -11.02
C LEU A 73 -4.85 -5.31 -11.84
N ALA A 74 -5.35 -6.42 -11.30
CA ALA A 74 -5.48 -7.68 -12.03
C ALA A 74 -6.40 -7.51 -13.25
N GLU A 75 -7.56 -6.86 -13.05
CA GLU A 75 -8.54 -6.57 -14.10
C GLU A 75 -8.01 -5.61 -15.17
N THR A 76 -7.32 -4.54 -14.76
CA THR A 76 -6.91 -3.46 -15.67
C THR A 76 -5.55 -3.67 -16.31
N LYS A 77 -4.66 -4.47 -15.71
CA LYS A 77 -3.28 -4.71 -16.17
C LYS A 77 -3.03 -6.14 -16.65
N GLY A 78 -4.03 -7.02 -16.56
CA GLY A 78 -4.01 -8.34 -17.20
C GLY A 78 -3.13 -9.36 -16.49
N MET A 79 -3.46 -9.67 -15.24
CA MET A 79 -2.90 -10.82 -14.51
C MET A 79 -3.66 -12.11 -14.83
N ASP A 80 -2.96 -13.25 -14.83
CA ASP A 80 -3.63 -14.54 -14.67
C ASP A 80 -3.95 -14.81 -13.18
N GLU A 81 -4.74 -15.86 -12.92
CA GLU A 81 -5.22 -16.16 -11.56
C GLU A 81 -4.06 -16.51 -10.59
N VAL A 82 -3.01 -17.17 -11.09
CA VAL A 82 -1.84 -17.52 -10.26
C VAL A 82 -1.07 -16.27 -9.88
N ASP A 83 -0.85 -15.37 -10.84
CA ASP A 83 -0.22 -14.07 -10.60
C ASP A 83 -1.07 -13.19 -9.67
N ARG A 84 -2.40 -13.22 -9.79
CA ARG A 84 -3.31 -12.50 -8.89
C ARG A 84 -3.19 -12.99 -7.45
N ILE A 85 -3.17 -14.30 -7.22
CA ILE A 85 -3.02 -14.88 -5.87
C ILE A 85 -1.67 -14.46 -5.27
N LYS A 86 -0.58 -14.58 -6.04
CA LYS A 86 0.76 -14.14 -5.60
C LYS A 86 0.80 -12.64 -5.32
N ALA A 87 0.16 -11.83 -6.17
CA ALA A 87 0.08 -10.39 -5.98
C ALA A 87 -0.66 -10.05 -4.68
N HIS A 88 -1.78 -10.73 -4.38
CA HIS A 88 -2.51 -10.58 -3.12
C HIS A 88 -1.62 -10.85 -1.90
N GLU A 89 -0.93 -12.00 -1.89
CA GLU A 89 -0.07 -12.36 -0.77
C GLU A 89 1.08 -11.38 -0.60
N HIS A 90 1.75 -11.00 -1.69
CA HIS A 90 2.88 -10.08 -1.64
C HIS A 90 2.43 -8.68 -1.24
N ALA A 91 1.32 -8.17 -1.78
CA ALA A 91 0.81 -6.84 -1.45
C ALA A 91 0.44 -6.74 0.04
N LYS A 92 -0.22 -7.76 0.59
CA LYS A 92 -0.55 -7.81 2.02
C LYS A 92 0.71 -7.86 2.89
N LYS A 93 1.71 -8.65 2.51
CA LYS A 93 3.01 -8.72 3.21
C LYS A 93 3.73 -7.36 3.19
N ASN A 94 3.76 -6.69 2.04
CA ASN A 94 4.37 -5.36 1.87
C ASN A 94 3.65 -4.32 2.74
N ALA A 95 2.31 -4.26 2.66
CA ALA A 95 1.51 -3.31 3.42
C ALA A 95 1.65 -3.51 4.93
N HIS A 96 1.65 -4.77 5.39
CA HIS A 96 1.88 -5.08 6.79
C HIS A 96 3.28 -4.64 7.24
N HIS A 97 4.31 -4.93 6.44
CA HIS A 97 5.68 -4.51 6.71
C HIS A 97 5.80 -2.99 6.83
N MET A 98 5.28 -2.26 5.83
CA MET A 98 5.29 -0.79 5.79
C MET A 98 4.54 -0.17 6.99
N TYR A 99 3.41 -0.76 7.36
CA TYR A 99 2.64 -0.34 8.53
C TYR A 99 3.41 -0.53 9.83
N GLU A 100 3.98 -1.73 10.06
CA GLU A 100 4.77 -2.02 11.26
C GLU A 100 5.99 -1.12 11.36
N GLU A 101 6.70 -0.93 10.25
CA GLU A 101 7.90 -0.09 10.18
C GLU A 101 7.59 1.34 10.65
N HIS A 102 6.53 1.94 10.11
CA HIS A 102 6.20 3.34 10.41
C HIS A 102 5.50 3.50 11.77
N TYR A 103 4.44 2.73 12.05
CA TYR A 103 3.57 2.97 13.21
C TYR A 103 3.93 2.17 14.46
N GLU A 104 4.43 0.95 14.32
CA GLU A 104 4.73 0.10 15.49
C GLU A 104 6.18 0.30 15.93
N ARG A 105 7.14 0.12 15.02
CA ARG A 105 8.58 0.22 15.31
C ARG A 105 9.06 1.67 15.36
N GLY A 106 8.64 2.49 14.41
CA GLY A 106 9.06 3.89 14.30
C GLY A 106 8.51 4.78 15.42
N HIS A 107 7.33 4.47 15.95
CA HIS A 107 6.64 5.31 16.92
C HIS A 107 6.39 4.66 18.29
N GLY A 108 6.56 3.33 18.42
CA GLY A 108 6.29 2.61 19.67
C GLY A 108 4.86 2.80 20.16
N ALA A 109 3.90 2.99 19.24
CA ALA A 109 2.53 3.31 19.56
C ALA A 109 1.74 2.05 20.00
N GLU A 110 0.79 2.21 20.90
CA GLU A 110 -0.19 1.16 21.22
C GLU A 110 -1.36 1.15 20.22
N GLU A 111 -1.53 2.24 19.48
CA GLU A 111 -2.63 2.51 18.58
C GLU A 111 -2.23 3.43 17.43
N TYR A 112 -2.97 3.35 16.33
CA TYR A 112 -2.87 4.31 15.24
C TYR A 112 -3.56 5.62 15.64
N ASN A 113 -2.84 6.74 15.58
CA ASN A 113 -3.40 8.06 15.83
C ASN A 113 -2.91 9.06 14.75
N PRO A 114 -3.81 9.52 13.85
CA PRO A 114 -3.43 10.38 12.73
C PRO A 114 -3.07 11.81 13.16
N SER A 115 -3.51 12.24 14.34
CA SER A 115 -3.18 13.56 14.90
C SER A 115 -1.83 13.57 15.63
N ARG A 116 -1.35 12.41 16.10
CA ARG A 116 -0.09 12.27 16.84
C ARG A 116 1.08 11.93 15.93
N TYR A 117 0.85 11.13 14.89
CA TYR A 117 1.89 10.65 14.00
C TYR A 117 1.68 11.20 12.58
N GLY A 118 2.74 11.77 12.01
CA GLY A 118 2.74 12.26 10.63
C GLY A 118 2.57 11.13 9.61
N PRO A 119 2.15 11.46 8.37
CA PRO A 119 2.11 10.47 7.32
C PRO A 119 3.52 9.97 7.00
N PRO A 120 3.64 8.78 6.40
CA PRO A 120 4.88 8.32 5.80
C PRO A 120 5.45 9.37 4.84
N PRO A 121 6.76 9.67 4.89
CA PRO A 121 7.38 10.74 4.10
C PRO A 121 7.26 10.52 2.59
N GLN A 122 7.07 9.28 2.15
CA GLN A 122 6.84 8.90 0.75
C GLN A 122 5.54 9.49 0.19
N PHE A 123 4.60 9.91 1.05
CA PHE A 123 3.37 10.59 0.63
C PHE A 123 3.52 12.11 0.48
N ASP A 124 4.60 12.71 1.00
CA ASP A 124 4.84 14.16 0.98
C ASP A 124 5.73 14.62 -0.20
N GLY A 125 6.04 13.73 -1.15
CA GLY A 125 6.82 14.06 -2.35
C GLY A 125 6.15 15.14 -3.24
N PRO A 126 6.92 15.83 -4.11
CA PRO A 126 6.49 16.99 -4.90
C PRO A 126 5.35 16.73 -5.89
N ARG A 127 4.82 15.51 -5.93
CA ARG A 127 3.65 15.12 -6.71
C ARG A 127 2.69 14.36 -5.81
N ARG A 128 1.94 15.14 -5.03
CA ARG A 128 0.69 14.70 -4.42
C ARG A 128 -0.23 14.20 -5.53
N TRP A 129 -0.35 12.89 -5.63
CA TRP A 129 -1.58 12.22 -6.07
C TRP A 129 -2.72 12.59 -5.10
#